data_AF-A0A2V6A7C9-F1
#
_entry.id   AF-A0A2V6A7C9-F1
#
_cell.length_a   1.000
_cell.length_b   1.000
_cell.length_c   1.000
_cell.angle_alpha   90.00
_cell.angle_beta   90.00
_cell.angle_gamma   90.00
#
_symmetry.space_group_name_H-M   'P 1'
#
loop_
_entity.id
_entity.type
_entity.pdbx_description
1 polymer ?
#
loop_
_entity_poly.entity_id
_entity_poly.type
_entity_poly.pdbx_seq_one_letter_code
_entity_poly.pdbx_strand_id
1 'polypeptide(L)' 'MIVDLSNVPYLTLWSDGGPFLCLEPCWGLTDHHEQRVFEEKEGIQTISPGGELRASFSMAPQLASCD' A
#
# COMPACT_ATOMS: atom_id res chain seq x y z
N MET A 1 12.20 -2.81 13.46
CA MET A 1 10.79 -2.97 13.06
C MET A 1 10.79 -3.77 11.77
N ILE A 2 9.97 -4.80 11.67
CA ILE A 2 9.76 -5.54 10.42
C ILE A 2 8.36 -5.22 9.92
N VAL A 3 8.25 -4.91 8.63
CA VAL A 3 6.97 -4.77 7.94
C VAL A 3 6.97 -5.79 6.79
N ASP A 4 6.01 -6.70 6.80
CA ASP A 4 5.83 -7.67 5.72
C ASP A 4 4.87 -7.11 4.68
N LEU A 5 5.42 -6.86 3.49
CA LEU A 5 4.74 -6.28 2.34
C LEU A 5 4.64 -7.26 1.17
N SER A 6 4.88 -8.56 1.38
CA SER A 6 5.02 -9.54 0.30
C SER A 6 3.77 -9.66 -0.60
N ASN A 7 2.59 -9.31 -0.07
CA ASN A 7 1.31 -9.34 -0.80
C ASN A 7 0.79 -7.95 -1.21
N VAL A 8 1.62 -6.92 -1.07
CA VAL A 8 1.30 -5.53 -1.37
C VAL A 8 1.84 -5.22 -2.77
N PRO A 9 0.99 -4.88 -3.74
CA PRO A 9 1.45 -4.67 -5.12
C PRO A 9 2.20 -3.35 -5.30
N TYR A 10 1.89 -2.34 -4.49
CA TYR A 10 2.52 -1.01 -4.57
C TYR A 10 2.87 -0.49 -3.19
N LEU A 11 4.01 0.19 -3.08
CA LEU A 11 4.45 0.84 -1.86
C LEU A 11 4.69 2.33 -2.14
N THR A 12 3.97 3.20 -1.42
CA THR A 12 4.28 4.63 -1.39
C THR A 12 5.11 4.94 -0.16
N LEU A 13 6.18 5.70 -0.36
CA LEU A 13 6.99 6.30 0.70
C LEU A 13 6.82 7.81 0.65
N TRP A 14 6.50 8.41 1.78
CA TRP A 14 6.26 9.84 1.85
C TRP A 14 6.72 10.45 3.17
N SER A 15 7.18 11.69 3.13
CA SER A 15 7.45 12.54 4.29
C SER A 15 7.29 13.99 3.87
N ASP A 16 6.95 14.86 4.82
CA ASP A 16 6.96 16.32 4.62
C ASP A 16 8.34 16.95 4.93
N GLY A 17 9.34 16.13 5.25
CA GLY A 17 10.67 16.56 5.69
C GLY A 17 10.87 16.58 7.21
N GLY A 18 9.84 16.25 8.00
CA GLY A 18 9.95 16.03 9.44
C GLY A 18 10.66 14.71 9.82
N PRO A 19 10.84 14.44 11.13
CA PRO A 19 11.51 13.23 11.62
C PRO A 19 10.58 12.00 11.59
N PHE A 20 9.89 11.79 10.48
CA PHE A 20 9.03 10.63 10.24
C PHE A 20 9.08 10.21 8.77
N LEU A 21 8.67 8.96 8.54
CA LEU A 21 8.49 8.39 7.21
C LEU A 21 7.18 7.61 7.20
N CYS A 22 6.28 7.97 6.28
CA CYS A 22 5.13 7.16 5.95
C CYS A 22 5.56 5.97 5.08
N LEU A 23 5.10 4.79 5.48
CA LEU A 23 5.10 3.58 4.67
C LEU A 23 3.63 3.28 4.38
N GLU A 24 3.23 3.36 3.12
CA GLU A 24 1.85 3.17 2.69
C GLU A 24 1.74 1.93 1.80
N PRO A 25 1.27 0.79 2.36
CA PRO A 25 0.93 -0.38 1.56
C PRO A 25 -0.32 -0.11 0.72
N CYS A 26 -0.20 -0.17 -0.60
CA CYS A 26 -1.27 0.22 -1.51
C CYS A 26 -1.69 -0.97 -2.38
N TRP A 27 -2.99 -1.30 -2.37
CA TRP A 27 -3.63 -2.19 -3.34
C TRP A 27 -4.25 -1.41 -4.51
N GLY A 28 -3.74 -0.22 -4.79
CA GLY A 28 -4.16 0.60 -5.92
C GLY A 28 -3.22 1.77 -6.13
N LEU A 29 -3.40 2.46 -7.26
CA LEU A 29 -2.57 3.58 -7.65
C LEU A 29 -3.35 4.90 -7.61
N THR A 30 -2.60 5.98 -7.41
CA THR A 30 -3.08 7.34 -7.73
C THR A 30 -3.37 7.44 -9.22
N ASP A 31 -4.03 8.53 -9.61
CA ASP A 31 -4.36 8.70 -11.01
C ASP A 31 -3.16 8.97 -11.91
N HIS A 32 -3.33 8.66 -13.20
CA HIS A 32 -2.34 8.97 -14.21
C HIS A 32 -2.54 10.39 -14.74
N HIS A 33 -1.46 10.96 -15.27
CA HIS A 33 -1.54 12.23 -15.97
C HIS A 33 -2.48 12.14 -17.19
N GLU A 34 -2.37 11.05 -17.95
CA GLU A 34 -3.34 10.69 -18.98
C GLU A 34 -4.56 10.03 -18.34
N GLN A 35 -5.70 10.72 -18.41
CA GLN A 35 -6.94 10.28 -17.77
C GLN A 35 -7.58 9.12 -18.54
N ARG A 36 -8.11 8.14 -17.80
CA ARG A 36 -8.83 6.99 -18.33
C ARG A 36 -10.17 6.83 -17.61
N VAL A 37 -11.10 6.10 -18.21
CA VAL A 37 -12.34 5.71 -17.52
C VAL A 37 -12.00 4.83 -16.31
N PHE A 38 -12.86 4.86 -15.30
CA PHE A 38 -12.60 4.23 -14.01
C PHE A 38 -12.32 2.73 -14.13
N GLU A 39 -13.05 2.06 -15.02
CA GLU A 39 -12.91 0.63 -15.33
C GLU A 39 -11.55 0.26 -15.91
N GLU A 40 -10.82 1.23 -16.45
CA GLU A 40 -9.48 1.08 -17.04
C GLU A 40 -8.37 1.71 -16.18
N LYS A 41 -8.70 2.17 -14.96
CA LYS A 41 -7.73 2.76 -14.05
C LYS A 41 -6.70 1.70 -13.62
N GLU A 42 -5.42 2.01 -13.75
CA GLU A 42 -4.36 1.07 -13.38
C GLU A 42 -4.40 0.74 -11.87
N GLY A 43 -4.15 -0.52 -11.55
CA GLY A 43 -4.08 -0.98 -10.17
C GLY A 43 -5.44 -1.04 -9.45
N ILE A 44 -6.58 -0.86 -10.12
CA ILE A 44 -7.89 -1.05 -9.50
C ILE A 44 -8.35 -2.51 -9.53
N GLN A 45 -9.11 -2.93 -8.52
CA GLN A 45 -9.69 -4.26 -8.44
C GLN A 45 -11.15 -4.25 -8.92
N THR A 46 -11.51 -5.20 -9.76
CA THR A 46 -12.91 -5.47 -10.10
C THR A 46 -13.44 -6.58 -9.21
N ILE A 47 -14.49 -6.28 -8.44
CA ILE A 47 -15.15 -7.24 -7.54
C ILE A 47 -16.54 -7.53 -8.10
N SER A 48 -16.80 -8.80 -8.43
CA SER A 48 -18.11 -9.24 -8.92
C SER A 48 -19.22 -9.01 -7.88
N PRO A 49 -20.50 -8.90 -8.29
CA PRO A 49 -21.62 -8.82 -7.35
C PRO A 49 -21.59 -9.97 -6.32
N GLY A 50 -21.64 -9.62 -5.04
CA GLY A 50 -21.53 -10.57 -3.92
C GLY A 50 -20.11 -11.04 -3.59
N GLY A 51 -19.10 -10.57 -4.32
CA GLY A 51 -17.70 -10.87 -4.06
C GLY A 51 -17.11 -10.08 -2.88
N GLU A 52 -15.97 -10.56 -2.38
CA GLU A 52 -15.20 -9.92 -1.31
C GLU A 52 -13.72 -9.89 -1.70
N LEU A 53 -13.06 -8.76 -1.46
CA LEU A 53 -11.61 -8.63 -1.53
C LEU A 53 -11.06 -8.48 -0.10
N ARG A 54 -10.10 -9.33 0.27
CA ARG A 54 -9.38 -9.24 1.54
C ARG A 54 -7.93 -8.88 1.26
N ALA A 55 -7.45 -7.83 1.90
CA ALA A 55 -6.07 -7.36 1.81
C ALA A 55 -5.53 -7.16 3.22
N SER A 56 -4.25 -7.47 3.40
CA SER A 56 -3.59 -7.34 4.69
C SER A 56 -2.09 -7.23 4.52
N PHE A 57 -1.46 -6.47 5.41
CA PHE A 57 -0.03 -6.48 5.65
C PHE A 57 0.19 -6.70 7.15
N SER A 58 1.42 -7.01 7.56
CA SER A 58 1.74 -7.15 8.97
C SER A 58 2.94 -6.29 9.36
N MET A 59 2.96 -5.88 10.62
CA MET A 59 4.09 -5.16 11.20
C MET A 59 4.39 -5.70 12.59
N ALA A 60 5.67 -5.81 12.91
CA ALA A 60 6.15 -6.21 14.22
C ALA A 60 7.22 -5.22 14.72
N PRO A 61 7.06 -4.66 15.94
CA PRO A 61 8.15 -3.92 16.56
C PRO A 61 9.32 -4.86 16.80
N GLN A 62 10.54 -4.36 16.63
CA GLN A 62 11.74 -5.03 17.12
C GLN A 62 12.35 -4.13 18.16
N LEU A 63 12.58 -4.69 19.34
CA LEU A 63 13.40 -4.04 20.35
C LEU A 63 14.84 -4.04 19.83
N ALA A 64 15.53 -2.92 19.97
CA ALA A 64 16.97 -2.91 19.79
C ALA A 64 17.60 -3.80 20.87
N SER A 65 18.59 -4.61 20.50
CA SER A 65 19.50 -5.20 21.49
C SER A 65 20.16 -4.05 22.25
N CYS A 66 20.07 -4.05 23.57
CA CYS A 66 20.97 -3.23 24.38
C CYS A 66 22.29 -3.99 24.45
N ASP A 67 23.19 -3.71 23.51
CA ASP A 67 24.60 -4.10 23.64
C ASP A 67 25.31 -3.18 24.66
#